data_AF-A0A928VLC0-F1
#
_entry.id   AF-A0A928VLC0-F1
#
_cell.length_a   1.000
_cell.length_b   1.000
_cell.length_c   1.000
_cell.angle_alpha   90.00
_cell.angle_beta   90.00
_cell.angle_gamma   90.00
#
_symmetry.space_group_name_H-M   'P 1'
#
loop_
_entity.id
_entity.type
_entity.pdbx_description
1 polymer ?
#
loop_
_entity_poly.entity_id
_entity_poly.type
_entity_poly.pdbx_seq_one_letter_code
_entity_poly.pdbx_strand_id
1 'polypeptide(L)'
;MQMCRSRTLTLIDSLDYETFCTQAHADFSPIGWHLGHIAYTEALWILQRCAGYPPVFPEYHRLFAQDGLPKTERVRLPEISIVLDYLETVRSKVFDYLAIAPLDQQERLWKWLIQHECQHAETMSIVLALSELRASVGAGGSPLNPPILGDFESGNSLECGGMILIPSGSFVQGSDAIEAQDNERSAHEVY
;
A
#
# COMPACT_ATOMS: atom_id res chain seq x y z
N MET A 1 -8.12 9.16 -5.38
CA MET A 1 -6.64 9.20 -5.52
C MET A 1 -5.96 10.23 -4.61
N GLN A 2 -6.31 11.53 -4.65
CA GLN A 2 -5.66 12.54 -3.77
C GLN A 2 -5.76 12.22 -2.27
N MET A 3 -6.96 11.86 -1.80
CA MET A 3 -7.16 11.48 -0.39
C MET A 3 -6.33 10.25 0.02
N CYS A 4 -6.25 9.24 -0.86
CA CYS A 4 -5.44 8.04 -0.64
C CYS A 4 -3.95 8.41 -0.51
N ARG A 5 -3.42 9.21 -1.46
CA ARG A 5 -2.05 9.72 -1.41
C ARG A 5 -1.75 10.56 -0.19
N SER A 6 -2.68 11.42 0.22
CA SER A 6 -2.50 12.23 1.43
C SER A 6 -2.30 11.34 2.65
N ARG A 7 -3.09 10.26 2.79
CA ARG A 7 -2.91 9.26 3.86
C ARG A 7 -1.57 8.53 3.75
N THR A 8 -1.15 8.13 2.56
CA THR A 8 0.18 7.54 2.34
C THR A 8 1.30 8.47 2.81
N LEU A 9 1.23 9.76 2.48
CA LEU A 9 2.25 10.75 2.83
C LEU A 9 2.30 11.00 4.35
N THR A 10 1.16 10.99 5.05
CA THR A 10 1.18 11.15 6.52
C THR A 10 1.99 10.09 7.26
N LEU A 11 2.19 8.89 6.67
CA LEU A 11 3.02 7.84 7.25
C LEU A 11 4.52 8.16 7.23
N ILE A 12 4.94 9.13 6.41
CA ILE A 12 6.37 9.44 6.20
C ILE A 12 6.77 10.86 6.60
N ASP A 13 5.82 11.71 7.03
CA ASP A 13 6.04 13.13 7.33
C ASP A 13 7.16 13.40 8.36
N SER A 14 7.38 12.46 9.28
CA SER A 14 8.38 12.57 10.35
C SER A 14 9.54 11.59 10.25
N LEU A 15 9.64 10.85 9.14
CA LEU A 15 10.68 9.83 8.98
C LEU A 15 12.02 10.44 8.58
N ASP A 16 13.08 9.98 9.24
CA ASP A 16 14.44 10.22 8.79
C ASP A 16 14.83 9.28 7.62
N TYR A 17 15.89 9.66 6.91
CA TYR A 17 16.38 8.92 5.76
C TYR A 17 16.90 7.51 6.12
N GLU A 18 17.43 7.33 7.34
CA GLU A 18 17.91 6.02 7.80
C GLU A 18 16.76 5.03 7.93
N THR A 19 15.67 5.42 8.59
CA THR A 19 14.46 4.61 8.73
C THR A 19 13.79 4.38 7.39
N PHE A 20 13.75 5.41 6.53
CA PHE A 20 13.21 5.33 5.18
C PHE A 20 13.90 4.23 4.32
N CYS A 21 15.21 4.06 4.49
CA CYS A 21 16.03 3.10 3.76
C CYS A 21 16.21 1.74 4.44
N THR A 22 15.85 1.61 5.71
CA THR A 22 16.12 0.40 6.48
C THR A 22 15.12 -0.70 6.19
N GLN A 23 15.64 -1.91 5.97
CA GLN A 23 14.82 -3.12 5.95
C GLN A 23 14.58 -3.59 7.40
N ALA A 24 13.38 -3.32 7.92
CA ALA A 24 13.01 -3.69 9.29
C ALA A 24 12.95 -5.23 9.51
N HIS A 25 12.57 -5.98 8.47
CA HIS A 25 12.43 -7.43 8.50
C HIS A 25 12.64 -8.04 7.10
N ALA A 26 13.16 -9.26 7.03
CA ALA A 26 13.55 -9.92 5.76
C ALA A 26 12.39 -10.06 4.76
N ASP A 27 11.17 -10.23 5.27
CA ASP A 27 9.96 -10.37 4.46
C ASP A 27 9.41 -9.03 3.94
N PHE A 28 9.95 -7.89 4.31
CA PHE A 28 9.45 -6.59 3.89
C PHE A 28 10.52 -5.79 3.15
N SER A 29 10.09 -4.90 2.25
CA SER A 29 10.98 -3.88 1.69
C SER A 29 11.02 -2.67 2.64
N PRO A 30 12.02 -1.79 2.52
CA PRO A 30 12.03 -0.52 3.23
C PRO A 30 10.84 0.38 2.86
N ILE A 31 10.49 1.30 3.75
CA ILE A 31 9.36 2.23 3.57
C ILE A 31 9.51 3.03 2.28
N GLY A 32 10.71 3.54 2.00
CA GLY A 32 10.97 4.30 0.79
C GLY A 32 10.82 3.50 -0.50
N TRP A 33 11.05 2.20 -0.45
CA TRP A 33 10.77 1.32 -1.59
C TRP A 33 9.27 1.18 -1.83
N HIS A 34 8.47 1.00 -0.77
CA HIS A 34 7.00 0.95 -0.91
C HIS A 34 6.45 2.25 -1.48
N LEU A 35 6.97 3.39 -1.03
CA LEU A 35 6.57 4.71 -1.53
C LEU A 35 6.87 4.86 -3.03
N GLY A 36 8.11 4.59 -3.45
CA GLY A 36 8.48 4.64 -4.87
C GLY A 36 7.76 3.57 -5.72
N HIS A 37 7.47 2.40 -5.16
CA HIS A 37 6.70 1.36 -5.84
C HIS A 37 5.27 1.79 -6.17
N ILE A 38 4.62 2.56 -5.29
CA ILE A 38 3.30 3.14 -5.57
C ILE A 38 3.36 4.01 -6.84
N ALA A 39 4.33 4.92 -6.94
CA ALA A 39 4.51 5.75 -8.13
C ALA A 39 4.87 4.93 -9.38
N TYR A 40 5.70 3.89 -9.22
CA TYR A 40 6.04 2.98 -10.32
C TYR A 40 4.80 2.28 -10.89
N THR A 41 3.98 1.71 -10.02
CA THR A 41 2.77 0.97 -10.41
C THR A 41 1.75 1.89 -11.06
N GLU A 42 1.56 3.10 -10.52
CA GLU A 42 0.69 4.13 -11.10
C GLU A 42 1.17 4.55 -12.51
N ALA A 43 2.46 4.85 -12.67
CA ALA A 43 3.04 5.23 -13.95
C ALA A 43 3.01 4.10 -14.99
N LEU A 44 3.28 2.86 -14.57
CA LEU A 44 3.25 1.69 -15.45
C LEU A 44 1.85 1.49 -16.01
N TRP A 45 0.84 1.39 -15.16
CA TRP A 45 -0.50 1.02 -15.61
C TRP A 45 -1.22 2.17 -16.30
N ILE A 46 -1.18 3.38 -15.74
CA ILE A 46 -1.92 4.51 -16.33
C ILE A 46 -1.15 5.13 -17.49
N LEU A 47 0.08 5.59 -17.26
CA LEU A 47 0.80 6.37 -18.26
C LEU A 47 1.31 5.49 -19.40
N GLN A 48 1.87 4.33 -19.09
CA GLN A 48 2.45 3.47 -20.13
C GLN A 48 1.40 2.56 -20.77
N ARG A 49 0.65 1.79 -19.98
CA ARG A 49 -0.30 0.80 -20.54
C ARG A 49 -1.58 1.42 -21.07
N CYS A 50 -2.18 2.39 -20.39
CA CYS A 50 -3.41 3.04 -20.85
C CYS A 50 -3.15 4.21 -21.82
N ALA A 51 -2.23 5.12 -21.49
CA ALA A 51 -1.97 6.30 -22.31
C ALA A 51 -0.93 6.08 -23.43
N GLY A 52 -0.16 4.98 -23.39
CA GLY A 52 0.88 4.69 -24.39
C GLY A 52 2.12 5.59 -24.30
N TYR A 53 2.31 6.29 -23.19
CA TYR A 53 3.45 7.18 -22.99
C TYR A 53 4.74 6.40 -22.65
N PRO A 54 5.92 6.92 -23.01
CA PRO A 54 7.18 6.35 -22.54
C PRO A 54 7.31 6.48 -21.01
N PRO A 55 8.14 5.64 -20.36
CA PRO A 55 8.43 5.77 -18.94
C PRO A 55 8.97 7.17 -18.61
N VAL A 56 8.40 7.81 -17.58
CA VAL A 56 8.81 9.15 -17.14
C VAL A 56 10.19 9.13 -16.49
N PHE A 57 10.48 8.06 -15.72
CA PHE A 57 11.74 7.83 -15.01
C PHE A 57 12.22 6.39 -15.27
N PRO A 58 12.74 6.08 -16.47
CA PRO A 58 13.19 4.73 -16.82
C PRO A 58 14.25 4.17 -15.86
N GLU A 59 15.08 5.01 -15.26
CA GLU A 59 16.10 4.67 -14.27
C GLU A 59 15.52 4.02 -13.00
N TYR A 60 14.28 4.35 -12.65
CA TYR A 60 13.60 3.81 -11.47
C TYR A 60 12.89 2.49 -11.72
N HIS A 61 12.80 2.04 -12.97
CA HIS A 61 12.08 0.82 -13.32
C HIS A 61 12.64 -0.38 -12.57
N ARG A 62 13.96 -0.55 -12.57
CA ARG A 62 14.60 -1.66 -11.83
C ARG A 62 14.48 -1.49 -10.31
N LEU A 63 14.53 -0.25 -9.83
CA LEU A 63 14.54 0.04 -8.40
C LEU A 63 13.19 -0.27 -7.76
N PHE A 64 12.09 0.14 -8.38
CA PHE A 64 10.75 0.09 -7.79
C PHE A 64 9.83 -0.99 -8.36
N ALA A 65 10.20 -1.67 -9.45
CA ALA A 65 9.47 -2.85 -9.91
C ALA A 65 9.51 -3.96 -8.84
N GLN A 66 8.38 -4.65 -8.64
CA GLN A 66 8.26 -5.71 -7.64
C GLN A 66 9.25 -6.87 -7.86
N ASP A 67 9.64 -7.13 -9.11
CA ASP A 67 10.58 -8.16 -9.54
C ASP A 67 11.95 -7.60 -9.97
N GLY A 68 12.19 -6.29 -9.80
CA GLY A 68 13.39 -5.62 -10.29
C GLY A 68 14.66 -5.85 -9.45
N LEU A 69 14.53 -5.85 -8.13
CA LEU A 69 15.62 -6.12 -7.17
C LEU A 69 15.16 -7.07 -6.06
N PRO A 70 16.04 -7.93 -5.52
CA PRO A 70 15.74 -8.71 -4.32
C PRO A 70 15.55 -7.77 -3.11
N LYS A 71 14.76 -8.17 -2.11
CA LYS A 71 14.40 -7.31 -0.96
C LYS A 71 15.60 -6.75 -0.22
N THR A 72 16.65 -7.57 -0.06
CA THR A 72 17.92 -7.18 0.58
C THR A 72 18.67 -6.06 -0.14
N GLU A 73 18.42 -5.84 -1.43
CA GLU A 73 19.04 -4.78 -2.22
C GLU A 73 18.19 -3.50 -2.31
N ARG A 74 16.94 -3.53 -1.85
CA ARG A 74 15.98 -2.40 -1.90
C ARG A 74 16.25 -1.31 -0.86
N VAL A 75 17.40 -1.37 -0.19
CA VAL A 75 17.86 -0.42 0.83
C VAL A 75 18.64 0.77 0.24
N ARG A 76 19.08 0.66 -1.02
CA ARG A 76 19.82 1.72 -1.72
C ARG A 76 18.86 2.66 -2.44
N LEU A 77 18.20 3.54 -1.67
CA LEU A 77 17.14 4.42 -2.17
C LEU A 77 17.63 5.86 -2.35
N PRO A 78 17.06 6.63 -3.31
CA PRO A 78 17.25 8.07 -3.39
C PRO A 78 16.79 8.78 -2.10
N GLU A 79 17.25 10.02 -1.91
CA GLU A 79 16.77 10.91 -0.85
C GLU A 79 15.23 11.01 -0.84
N ILE A 80 14.65 11.22 0.35
CA ILE A 80 13.20 11.29 0.53
C ILE A 80 12.57 12.31 -0.43
N SER A 81 13.18 13.49 -0.57
CA SER A 81 12.71 14.55 -1.47
C SER A 81 12.68 14.11 -2.94
N ILE A 82 13.67 13.34 -3.39
CA ILE A 82 13.72 12.83 -4.77
C ILE A 82 12.59 11.83 -5.01
N VAL A 83 12.30 10.96 -4.04
CA VAL A 83 11.17 10.02 -4.14
C VAL A 83 9.85 10.77 -4.10
N LEU A 84 9.71 11.82 -3.28
CA LEU A 84 8.52 12.67 -3.25
C LEU A 84 8.28 13.40 -4.58
N ASP A 85 9.32 13.98 -5.18
CA ASP A 85 9.25 14.61 -6.50
C ASP A 85 8.83 13.60 -7.58
N TYR A 86 9.31 12.36 -7.49
CA TYR A 86 8.88 11.26 -8.36
C TYR A 86 7.38 10.97 -8.19
N LEU A 87 6.88 10.84 -6.97
CA LEU A 87 5.46 10.61 -6.67
C LEU A 87 4.57 11.72 -7.23
N GLU A 88 4.97 12.97 -7.02
CA GLU A 88 4.20 14.14 -7.46
C GLU A 88 4.21 14.26 -8.98
N THR A 89 5.37 14.06 -9.61
CA THR A 89 5.49 14.10 -11.08
C THR A 89 4.61 13.03 -11.74
N VAL A 90 4.62 11.80 -11.23
CA VAL A 90 3.74 10.74 -11.73
C VAL A 90 2.28 11.11 -11.54
N ARG A 91 1.90 11.57 -10.34
CA ARG A 91 0.52 11.91 -10.02
C ARG A 91 -0.03 13.05 -10.88
N SER A 92 0.76 14.10 -11.09
CA SER A 92 0.40 15.20 -11.98
C SER A 92 0.09 14.68 -13.39
N LYS A 93 0.98 13.87 -13.97
CA LYS A 93 0.79 13.30 -15.31
C LYS A 93 -0.41 12.36 -15.39
N VAL A 94 -0.68 11.61 -14.32
CA VAL A 94 -1.84 10.72 -14.22
C VAL A 94 -3.13 11.52 -14.24
N PHE A 95 -3.16 12.69 -13.59
CA PHE A 95 -4.31 13.59 -13.65
C PHE A 95 -4.45 14.32 -14.98
N ASP A 96 -3.34 14.63 -15.66
CA ASP A 96 -3.39 15.11 -17.05
C ASP A 96 -4.06 14.07 -17.95
N TYR A 97 -3.72 12.79 -17.80
CA TYR A 97 -4.36 11.70 -18.54
C TYR A 97 -5.82 11.48 -18.12
N LEU A 98 -6.13 11.57 -16.83
CA LEU A 98 -7.49 11.40 -16.30
C LEU A 98 -8.50 12.34 -16.99
N ALA A 99 -8.08 13.55 -17.38
CA ALA A 99 -8.93 14.51 -18.08
C ALA A 99 -9.43 14.03 -19.45
N ILE A 100 -8.78 13.03 -20.05
CA ILE A 100 -9.11 12.47 -21.37
C ILE A 100 -9.32 10.95 -21.36
N ALA A 101 -9.23 10.30 -20.20
CA ALA A 101 -9.27 8.85 -20.10
C ALA A 101 -10.69 8.31 -20.39
N PRO A 102 -10.83 7.19 -21.14
CA PRO A 102 -12.10 6.49 -21.29
C PRO A 102 -12.42 5.72 -20.00
N LEU A 103 -12.89 6.43 -18.97
CA LEU A 103 -13.10 5.89 -17.63
C LEU A 103 -14.09 4.73 -17.58
N ASP A 104 -15.11 4.74 -18.44
CA ASP A 104 -16.07 3.64 -18.62
C ASP A 104 -15.38 2.30 -18.96
N GLN A 105 -14.25 2.34 -19.66
CA GLN A 105 -13.48 1.16 -20.05
C GLN A 105 -12.35 0.82 -19.06
N GLN A 106 -11.98 1.76 -18.19
CA GLN A 106 -10.81 1.67 -17.32
C GLN A 106 -11.14 1.68 -15.83
N GLU A 107 -12.40 1.90 -15.44
CA GLU A 107 -12.82 2.16 -14.05
C GLU A 107 -12.27 1.13 -13.06
N ARG A 108 -12.29 -0.17 -13.44
CA ARG A 108 -11.73 -1.25 -12.62
C ARG A 108 -10.26 -1.04 -12.29
N LEU A 109 -9.44 -0.62 -13.26
CA LEU A 109 -8.01 -0.38 -13.07
C LEU A 109 -7.76 0.83 -12.16
N TRP A 110 -8.54 1.91 -12.33
CA TRP A 110 -8.44 3.10 -11.47
C TRP A 110 -8.82 2.78 -10.01
N LYS A 111 -9.85 1.96 -9.79
CA LYS A 111 -10.21 1.48 -8.44
C LYS A 111 -9.13 0.56 -7.87
N TRP A 112 -8.61 -0.36 -8.68
CA TRP A 112 -7.51 -1.26 -8.29
C TRP A 112 -6.26 -0.48 -7.86
N LEU A 113 -5.89 0.60 -8.56
CA LEU A 113 -4.74 1.44 -8.17
C LEU A 113 -4.92 2.11 -6.81
N ILE A 114 -6.14 2.55 -6.48
CA ILE A 114 -6.44 3.10 -5.15
C ILE A 114 -6.30 2.00 -4.09
N GLN A 115 -6.80 0.79 -4.36
CA GLN A 115 -6.64 -0.34 -3.46
C GLN A 115 -5.17 -0.75 -3.29
N HIS A 116 -4.39 -0.78 -4.38
CA HIS A 116 -2.95 -1.06 -4.36
C HIS A 116 -2.19 -0.06 -3.48
N GLU A 117 -2.46 1.23 -3.63
CA GLU A 117 -1.84 2.25 -2.77
C GLU A 117 -2.26 2.06 -1.30
N CYS A 118 -3.53 1.73 -1.02
CA CYS A 118 -3.98 1.41 0.34
C CYS A 118 -3.28 0.16 0.93
N GLN A 119 -3.11 -0.91 0.15
CA GLN A 119 -2.39 -2.13 0.58
C GLN A 119 -0.92 -1.81 0.91
N HIS A 120 -0.29 -0.94 0.11
CA HIS A 120 1.06 -0.48 0.41
C HIS A 120 1.13 0.43 1.63
N ALA A 121 0.14 1.29 1.86
CA ALA A 121 0.06 2.11 3.06
C ALA A 121 -0.12 1.25 4.34
N GLU A 122 -0.93 0.20 4.28
CA GLU A 122 -1.03 -0.79 5.36
C GLU A 122 0.30 -1.50 5.59
N THR A 123 0.96 -1.95 4.52
CA THR A 123 2.27 -2.59 4.61
C THR A 123 3.32 -1.65 5.22
N MET A 124 3.35 -0.38 4.82
CA MET A 124 4.23 0.64 5.41
C MET A 124 3.96 0.81 6.91
N SER A 125 2.70 0.78 7.34
CA SER A 125 2.32 0.86 8.76
C SER A 125 2.85 -0.34 9.55
N ILE A 126 2.77 -1.56 8.99
CA ILE A 126 3.37 -2.77 9.59
C ILE A 126 4.89 -2.62 9.70
N VAL A 127 5.55 -2.13 8.64
CA VAL A 127 7.01 -1.94 8.63
C VAL A 127 7.45 -0.89 9.65
N LEU A 128 6.70 0.20 9.82
CA LEU A 128 6.94 1.20 10.86
C LEU A 128 6.87 0.59 12.26
N ALA A 129 5.81 -0.17 12.55
CA ALA A 129 5.67 -0.85 13.84
C ALA A 129 6.82 -1.84 14.12
N LEU A 130 7.29 -2.56 13.09
CA LEU A 130 8.45 -3.45 13.20
C LEU A 130 9.75 -2.69 13.47
N SER A 131 9.95 -1.53 12.83
CA SER A 131 11.11 -0.66 13.08
C SER A 131 11.14 -0.15 14.52
N GLU A 132 9.99 0.30 15.05
CA GLU A 132 9.84 0.77 16.43
C GLU A 132 10.13 -0.36 17.44
N LEU A 133 9.58 -1.55 17.19
CA LEU A 133 9.82 -2.73 18.02
C LEU A 133 11.32 -3.07 18.05
N ARG A 134 11.99 -3.08 16.89
CA ARG A 134 13.42 -3.35 16.79
C ARG A 134 14.26 -2.33 17.56
N ALA A 135 13.92 -1.04 17.47
CA ALA A 135 14.60 0.01 18.23
C ALA A 135 14.42 -0.16 19.75
N SER A 136 13.22 -0.55 20.19
CA SER A 136 12.92 -0.75 21.62
C SER A 136 13.66 -1.95 22.23
N VAL A 137 13.78 -3.06 21.50
CA VAL A 137 14.46 -4.29 21.95
C VAL A 137 15.98 -4.14 21.96
N GLY A 138 16.55 -3.32 21.07
CA GLY A 138 17.99 -3.05 20.99
C GLY A 138 18.58 -2.29 22.19
N ALA A 139 17.74 -1.68 23.03
CA ALA A 139 18.16 -0.86 24.19
C ALA A 139 17.92 -1.56 25.55
N GLY A 140 17.77 -2.88 25.59
CA GLY A 140 17.55 -3.64 26.84
C GLY A 140 16.16 -3.46 27.46
N GLY A 141 15.22 -2.89 26.70
CA GLY A 141 13.82 -2.73 27.11
C GLY A 141 12.98 -3.96 26.80
N SER A 142 12.07 -4.30 27.73
CA SER A 142 10.90 -5.13 27.41
C SER A 142 10.14 -4.47 26.24
N PRO A 143 9.59 -5.22 25.27
CA PRO A 143 8.91 -4.63 24.12
C PRO A 143 7.86 -3.63 24.63
N LEU A 144 7.95 -2.40 24.16
CA LEU A 144 6.97 -1.36 24.48
C LEU A 144 5.59 -1.91 24.12
N ASN A 145 4.64 -1.78 25.05
CA ASN A 145 3.23 -1.97 24.72
C ASN A 145 2.95 -1.10 23.48
N PRO A 146 2.43 -1.67 22.38
CA PRO A 146 2.12 -0.87 21.21
C PRO A 146 1.22 0.29 21.66
N PRO A 147 1.47 1.53 21.20
CA PRO A 147 0.55 2.61 21.49
C PRO A 147 -0.82 2.20 20.96
N ILE A 148 -1.77 2.01 21.88
CA ILE A 148 -3.17 1.81 21.53
C ILE A 148 -3.60 3.14 20.94
N LEU A 149 -3.56 3.26 19.61
CA LEU A 149 -4.07 4.42 18.90
C LEU A 149 -5.59 4.40 19.00
N GLY A 150 -6.08 5.18 19.96
CA GLY A 150 -7.49 5.36 20.26
C GLY A 150 -7.81 4.82 21.64
N ASP A 151 -8.47 5.66 22.43
CA ASP A 151 -9.47 5.16 23.35
C ASP A 151 -10.43 4.32 22.50
N PHE A 152 -10.17 3.01 22.38
CA PHE A 152 -11.28 2.10 22.21
C PHE A 152 -12.13 2.43 23.40
N GLU A 153 -13.22 3.17 23.18
CA GLU A 153 -14.21 3.33 24.21
C GLU A 153 -14.37 1.93 24.78
N SER A 154 -14.21 1.84 26.10
CA SER A 154 -14.69 0.74 26.90
C SER A 154 -16.21 0.70 26.74
N GLY A 155 -16.70 0.58 25.51
CA GLY A 155 -18.05 0.29 25.15
C GLY A 155 -18.24 -1.12 25.65
N ASN A 156 -18.93 -1.20 26.79
CA ASN A 156 -19.40 -2.38 27.49
C ASN A 156 -18.64 -3.64 27.12
N SER A 157 -17.83 -4.17 28.05
CA SER A 157 -17.37 -5.56 28.08
C SER A 157 -18.40 -6.51 27.45
N LEU A 158 -18.31 -6.68 26.12
CA LEU A 158 -19.09 -7.63 25.38
C LEU A 158 -18.55 -8.95 25.89
N GLU A 159 -19.41 -9.73 26.52
CA GLU A 159 -19.09 -11.06 27.01
C GLU A 159 -18.36 -11.82 25.88
N CYS A 160 -17.03 -11.84 25.98
CA CYS A 160 -16.15 -12.46 25.01
C CYS A 160 -16.24 -13.97 25.26
N GLY A 161 -17.22 -14.61 24.62
CA GLY A 161 -17.49 -16.03 24.82
C GLY A 161 -18.72 -16.58 24.10
N GLY A 162 -19.59 -15.72 23.54
CA GLY A 162 -20.74 -16.18 22.75
C GLY A 162 -20.32 -16.69 21.37
N MET A 163 -20.55 -17.98 21.09
CA MET A 163 -20.53 -18.50 19.72
C MET A 163 -21.84 -18.14 19.02
N ILE A 164 -21.76 -17.64 17.78
CA ILE A 164 -22.94 -17.40 16.93
C ILE A 164 -23.06 -18.59 15.98
N LEU A 165 -24.22 -19.25 15.99
CA LEU A 165 -24.53 -20.30 15.03
C LEU A 165 -24.86 -19.66 13.66
N ILE A 166 -24.11 -20.03 12.63
CA ILE A 166 -24.47 -19.76 11.23
C ILE A 166 -25.18 -21.02 10.70
N PRO A 167 -26.49 -20.95 10.35
CA PRO A 167 -27.23 -22.11 9.86
C PRO A 167 -26.59 -22.69 8.59
N SER A 168 -26.62 -24.03 8.46
CA SER A 168 -26.20 -24.71 7.23
C SER A 168 -27.15 -24.36 6.08
N GLY A 169 -26.60 -24.11 4.90
CA GLY A 169 -27.39 -23.85 3.71
C GLY A 169 -26.52 -23.25 2.60
N SER A 170 -27.10 -23.13 1.41
CA SER A 170 -26.43 -22.46 0.30
C SER A 170 -26.20 -20.99 0.60
N PHE A 171 -25.05 -20.46 0.19
CA PHE A 171 -24.77 -19.03 0.17
C PHE A 171 -23.92 -18.67 -1.05
N VAL A 172 -23.80 -17.37 -1.32
CA VAL A 172 -22.97 -16.86 -2.42
C VAL A 172 -21.60 -16.46 -1.87
N GLN A 173 -20.56 -17.10 -2.39
CA GLN A 173 -19.16 -16.75 -2.10
C GLN A 173 -18.58 -15.95 -3.28
N GLY A 174 -17.81 -14.91 -2.96
CA GLY A 174 -17.21 -14.01 -3.95
C GLY A 174 -18.08 -12.79 -4.30
N SER A 175 -17.62 -11.96 -5.22
CA SER A 175 -18.28 -10.71 -5.60
C SER A 175 -18.11 -10.43 -7.09
N ASP A 176 -19.16 -9.95 -7.76
CA ASP A 176 -19.08 -9.47 -9.14
C ASP A 176 -18.91 -7.95 -9.25
N ALA A 177 -18.82 -7.25 -8.11
CA ALA A 177 -18.63 -5.80 -8.07
C ALA A 177 -17.36 -5.36 -8.81
N ILE A 178 -17.37 -4.13 -9.35
CA ILE A 178 -16.25 -3.63 -10.14
C ILE A 178 -14.96 -3.50 -9.32
N GLU A 179 -15.10 -3.24 -8.01
CA GLU A 179 -14.05 -3.15 -7.01
C GLU A 179 -13.40 -4.51 -6.67
N ALA A 180 -14.11 -5.63 -6.88
CA ALA A 180 -13.63 -6.93 -6.44
C ALA A 180 -12.33 -7.29 -7.15
N GLN A 181 -11.28 -7.64 -6.40
CA GLN A 181 -10.03 -8.12 -6.99
C GLN A 181 -10.26 -9.42 -7.76
N ASP A 182 -9.34 -9.81 -8.63
CA ASP A 182 -9.48 -11.01 -9.46
C ASP A 182 -9.72 -12.29 -8.63
N ASN A 183 -9.05 -12.42 -7.49
CA ASN A 183 -9.17 -13.52 -6.53
C ASN A 183 -10.49 -13.55 -5.73
N GLU A 184 -11.27 -12.47 -5.72
CA GLU A 184 -12.58 -12.38 -5.08
C GLU A 184 -13.72 -12.76 -6.04
N ARG A 185 -13.39 -12.97 -7.32
CA ARG A 185 -14.35 -13.24 -8.40
C ARG A 185 -14.36 -14.71 -8.80
N SER A 186 -15.45 -15.22 -9.38
CA SER A 186 -16.78 -14.59 -9.51
C SER A 186 -17.67 -14.98 -8.34
N ALA A 187 -18.79 -14.29 -8.17
CA ALA A 187 -19.83 -14.73 -7.23
C ALA A 187 -20.40 -16.10 -7.67
N HIS A 188 -20.38 -17.08 -6.77
CA HIS A 188 -20.90 -18.43 -7.04
C HIS A 188 -21.53 -19.05 -5.80
N GLU A 189 -22.49 -19.95 -6.03
CA GLU A 189 -23.19 -20.65 -4.95
C GLU A 189 -22.32 -21.77 -4.36
N VAL A 190 -22.28 -21.85 -3.04
CA VAL A 190 -21.56 -22.85 -2.24
C VAL A 190 -22.54 -23.38 -1.17
N TYR A 191 -22.41 -24.65 -0.79
CA TYR A 191 -23.18 -25.30 0.29
C TYR A 191 -22.24 -25.86 1.36
#